data_AF-A0A958SUJ1-F1
#
_entry.id   AF-A0A958SUJ1-F1
#
_cell.length_a   1.000
_cell.length_b   1.000
_cell.length_c   1.000
_cell.angle_alpha   90.00
_cell.angle_beta   90.00
_cell.angle_gamma   90.00
#
_symmetry.space_group_name_H-M   'P 1'
#
loop_
_entity.id
_entity.type
_entity.pdbx_description
1 polymer ?
#
loop_
_entity_poly.entity_id
_entity_poly.type
_entity_poly.pdbx_seq_one_letter_code
_entity_poly.pdbx_strand_id
1 'polypeptide(L)'
;FRTGGNTTRMTLINSGYLGIGTATPGGQLELSLDEGRKPASSTWTITSDARLKNVTGDYHKGLTEIIALKPIRYNYKNTDKRTFEQDVLNKEAYGFLAQEVQTVFPEAVGVDDDGYLNFNLHPILIASINAFKELNTKYEEVKSENEALKDKLNALLVRVEALENQ
;
A
#
# COMPACT_ATOMS: atom_id res chain seq x y z
N PHE A 1 17.40 24.10 15.13
CA PHE A 1 16.76 25.41 15.42
C PHE A 1 16.05 25.34 16.77
N ARG A 2 16.29 26.31 17.64
CA ARG A 2 15.58 26.45 18.94
C ARG A 2 14.71 27.70 18.87
N THR A 3 13.41 27.57 19.13
CA THR A 3 12.53 28.70 19.42
C THR A 3 12.58 29.00 20.93
N GLY A 4 12.06 30.15 21.37
CA GLY A 4 12.00 30.50 22.80
C GLY A 4 11.48 29.32 23.65
N GLY A 5 12.22 28.95 24.69
CA GLY A 5 11.91 27.81 25.57
C GLY A 5 12.90 26.63 25.55
N ASN A 6 14.07 26.74 24.91
CA ASN A 6 15.11 25.69 24.85
C ASN A 6 14.70 24.35 24.21
N THR A 7 13.50 24.23 23.64
CA THR A 7 13.09 23.01 22.93
C THR A 7 13.65 22.98 21.50
N THR A 8 14.28 21.88 21.12
CA THR A 8 14.71 21.64 19.73
C THR A 8 13.48 21.43 18.85
N ARG A 9 13.32 22.27 17.82
CA ARG A 9 12.21 22.17 16.84
C ARG A 9 12.63 21.54 15.52
N MET A 10 13.91 21.65 15.20
CA MET A 10 14.49 21.10 13.98
C MET A 10 15.93 20.68 14.27
N THR A 11 16.31 19.51 13.78
CA THR A 11 17.62 18.90 13.95
C THR A 11 18.17 18.49 12.59
N LEU A 12 19.43 18.83 12.32
CA LEU A 12 20.20 18.26 11.22
C LEU A 12 21.37 17.51 11.88
N ILE A 13 21.36 16.18 11.81
CA ILE A 13 22.38 15.34 12.46
C ILE A 13 23.59 15.11 11.54
N ASN A 14 24.69 14.58 12.07
CA ASN A 14 25.93 14.39 11.31
C ASN A 14 25.79 13.48 10.08
N SER A 15 24.80 12.59 10.05
CA SER A 15 24.47 11.78 8.86
C SER A 15 23.69 12.56 7.78
N GLY A 16 23.38 13.84 8.00
CA GLY A 16 22.64 14.68 7.06
C GLY A 16 21.12 14.57 7.17
N TYR A 17 20.58 13.81 8.13
CA TYR A 17 19.15 13.62 8.27
C TYR A 17 18.49 14.83 8.95
N LEU A 18 17.38 15.28 8.38
CA LEU A 18 16.58 16.40 8.86
C LEU A 18 15.38 15.89 9.66
N GLY A 19 15.36 16.18 10.96
CA GLY A 19 14.21 15.95 11.84
C GLY A 19 13.48 17.26 12.15
N ILE A 20 12.14 17.24 12.10
CA ILE A 20 11.29 18.33 12.61
C ILE A 20 10.48 17.78 13.77
N GLY A 21 10.68 18.36 14.96
CA GLY A 21 10.12 17.87 16.22
C GLY A 21 10.79 16.60 16.78
N THR A 22 11.75 16.00 16.08
CA THR A 22 12.58 14.87 16.55
C THR A 22 14.08 15.21 16.52
N ALA A 23 14.85 14.65 17.46
CA ALA A 23 16.31 14.78 17.52
C ALA A 23 17.04 13.58 16.88
N THR A 24 16.32 12.49 16.63
CA THR A 24 16.86 11.22 16.16
C THR A 24 16.03 10.71 14.97
N PRO A 25 16.05 11.42 13.83
CA PRO A 25 15.32 10.97 12.64
C PRO A 25 15.87 9.62 12.15
N GLY A 26 14.98 8.67 11.86
CA GLY A 26 15.28 7.37 11.27
C GLY A 26 15.46 7.39 9.74
N GLY A 27 15.11 8.50 9.08
CA GLY A 27 15.32 8.71 7.65
C GLY A 27 15.81 10.12 7.30
N GLN A 28 16.14 10.36 6.02
CA GLN A 28 16.67 11.65 5.56
C GLN A 28 15.76 12.85 5.89
N LEU A 29 14.44 12.63 5.96
CA LEU A 29 13.46 13.61 6.42
C LEU A 29 12.43 12.91 7.32
N GLU A 30 12.27 13.38 8.54
CA GLU A 30 11.27 12.85 9.50
C GLU A 30 10.56 13.96 10.27
N LEU A 31 9.25 13.79 10.48
CA LEU A 31 8.41 14.64 11.32
C LEU A 31 8.00 13.84 12.56
N SER A 32 8.06 14.43 13.75
CA SER A 32 7.62 13.74 14.99
C SER A 32 6.11 13.63 15.13
N LEU A 33 5.36 14.41 14.35
CA LEU A 33 3.90 14.42 14.31
C LEU A 33 3.41 13.86 12.96
N ASP A 34 2.22 13.29 12.96
CA ASP A 34 1.51 12.82 11.75
C ASP A 34 0.84 13.97 10.98
N GLU A 35 1.58 15.07 10.76
CA GLU A 35 1.07 16.28 10.11
C GLU A 35 2.12 16.90 9.16
N GLY A 36 2.01 16.56 7.88
CA GLY A 36 2.73 17.22 6.78
C GLY A 36 1.74 17.81 5.78
N ARG A 37 1.80 19.13 5.51
CA ARG A 37 0.91 19.78 4.55
C ARG A 37 1.60 19.96 3.19
N LYS A 38 1.13 19.22 2.20
CA LYS A 38 1.40 19.43 0.78
C LYS A 38 0.07 19.67 0.05
N PRO A 39 -0.29 20.93 -0.26
CA PRO A 39 -1.55 21.23 -0.94
C PRO A 39 -1.67 20.51 -2.29
N ALA A 40 -2.91 20.31 -2.74
CA ALA A 40 -3.32 19.67 -4.00
C ALA A 40 -3.12 18.15 -4.13
N SER A 41 -2.14 17.53 -3.45
CA SER A 41 -1.98 16.06 -3.48
C SER A 41 -1.20 15.53 -2.27
N SER A 42 -1.60 14.35 -1.79
CA SER A 42 -0.87 13.57 -0.78
C SER A 42 0.36 12.83 -1.32
N THR A 43 0.53 12.73 -2.64
CA THR A 43 1.68 12.04 -3.26
C THR A 43 2.83 13.00 -3.53
N TRP A 44 4.06 12.50 -3.37
CA TRP A 44 5.26 13.22 -3.77
C TRP A 44 5.44 13.13 -5.29
N THR A 45 5.75 14.25 -5.94
CA THR A 45 6.18 14.24 -7.34
C THR A 45 7.58 13.64 -7.39
N ILE A 46 7.70 12.48 -8.03
CA ILE A 46 8.98 11.79 -8.22
C ILE A 46 9.42 11.88 -9.68
N THR A 47 10.72 11.74 -9.94
CA THR A 47 11.25 11.61 -11.30
C THR A 47 10.79 10.27 -11.89
N SER A 48 10.26 10.30 -13.12
CA SER A 48 9.71 9.10 -13.78
C SER A 48 9.99 9.05 -15.28
N ASP A 49 10.93 9.87 -15.76
CA ASP A 49 11.30 9.95 -17.17
C ASP A 49 12.09 8.71 -17.62
N ALA A 50 11.85 8.23 -18.84
CA ALA A 50 12.53 7.05 -19.39
C ALA A 50 14.06 7.23 -19.48
N ARG A 51 14.56 8.46 -19.65
CA ARG A 51 16.01 8.76 -19.69
C ARG A 51 16.68 8.61 -18.31
N LEU A 52 15.88 8.58 -17.25
CA LEU A 52 16.34 8.46 -15.87
C LEU A 52 16.12 7.04 -15.32
N LYS A 53 15.68 6.08 -16.15
CA LYS A 53 15.34 4.72 -15.74
C LYS A 53 16.03 3.70 -16.63
N ASN A 54 16.71 2.75 -15.99
CA ASN A 54 17.08 1.49 -16.64
C ASN A 54 15.96 0.48 -16.36
N VAL A 55 15.06 0.27 -17.32
CA VAL A 55 13.96 -0.69 -17.18
C VAL A 55 14.51 -2.11 -17.28
N THR A 56 14.35 -2.90 -16.22
CA THR A 56 14.92 -4.26 -16.11
C THR A 56 13.89 -5.39 -16.31
N GLY A 57 12.61 -5.07 -16.45
CA GLY A 57 11.54 -6.04 -16.66
C GLY A 57 10.18 -5.54 -16.18
N ASP A 58 9.18 -6.40 -16.32
CA ASP A 58 7.81 -6.15 -15.85
C ASP A 58 7.66 -6.48 -14.36
N TYR A 59 6.70 -5.84 -13.71
CA TYR A 59 6.31 -6.15 -12.34
C TYR A 59 5.06 -7.03 -12.35
N HIS A 60 5.18 -8.26 -11.84
CA HIS A 60 4.18 -9.32 -12.04
C HIS A 60 3.27 -9.60 -10.84
N LYS A 61 3.54 -9.07 -9.65
CA LYS A 61 2.64 -9.25 -8.50
C LYS A 61 1.27 -8.65 -8.83
N GLY A 62 0.21 -9.32 -8.38
CA GLY A 62 -1.15 -9.04 -8.83
C GLY A 62 -2.20 -9.57 -7.86
N LEU A 63 -3.27 -10.18 -8.39
CA LEU A 63 -4.45 -10.50 -7.58
C LEU A 63 -4.12 -11.45 -6.42
N THR A 64 -3.30 -12.47 -6.68
CA THR A 64 -2.91 -13.48 -5.69
C THR A 64 -2.19 -12.86 -4.48
N GLU A 65 -1.25 -11.95 -4.71
CA GLU A 65 -0.54 -11.28 -3.62
C GLU A 65 -1.44 -10.29 -2.88
N ILE A 66 -2.29 -9.56 -3.61
CA ILE A 66 -3.21 -8.58 -3.01
C ILE A 66 -4.21 -9.25 -2.07
N ILE A 67 -4.78 -10.40 -2.43
CA ILE A 67 -5.73 -11.12 -1.56
C ILE A 67 -5.07 -11.76 -0.34
N ALA A 68 -3.74 -11.97 -0.36
CA ALA A 68 -3.00 -12.53 0.76
C ALA A 68 -2.70 -11.50 1.86
N LEU A 69 -2.83 -10.20 1.57
CA LEU A 69 -2.61 -9.12 2.54
C LEU A 69 -3.74 -9.07 3.58
N LYS A 70 -3.36 -8.70 4.81
CA LYS A 70 -4.28 -8.57 5.95
C LYS A 70 -4.31 -7.13 6.45
N PRO A 71 -5.33 -6.33 6.08
CA PRO A 71 -5.51 -5.01 6.65
C PRO A 71 -5.81 -5.08 8.14
N ILE A 72 -5.22 -4.18 8.92
CA ILE A 72 -5.40 -4.08 10.36
C ILE A 72 -5.72 -2.64 10.78
N ARG A 73 -6.27 -2.52 12.00
CA ARG A 73 -6.34 -1.27 12.76
C ARG A 73 -5.30 -1.33 13.87
N TYR A 74 -4.65 -0.22 14.17
CA TYR A 74 -3.64 -0.18 15.22
C TYR A 74 -3.51 1.22 15.83
N ASN A 75 -2.91 1.27 17.02
CA ASN A 75 -2.36 2.48 17.63
C ASN A 75 -0.86 2.28 17.80
N TYR A 76 -0.09 3.36 17.68
CA TYR A 76 1.32 3.33 18.03
C TYR A 76 1.50 3.13 19.54
N LYS A 77 2.63 2.52 19.90
CA LYS A 77 3.09 2.38 21.29
C LYS A 77 4.55 2.79 21.39
N ASN A 78 4.92 3.34 22.53
CA ASN A 78 6.32 3.63 22.83
C ASN A 78 7.06 2.37 23.26
N THR A 79 8.38 2.39 23.03
CA THR A 79 9.35 1.37 23.45
C THR A 79 10.55 2.06 24.08
N ASP A 80 11.51 1.30 24.56
CA ASP A 80 12.81 1.80 25.03
C ASP A 80 13.63 2.46 23.91
N LYS A 81 13.42 2.06 22.65
CA LYS A 81 14.16 2.56 21.49
C LYS A 81 13.43 3.66 20.70
N ARG A 82 12.10 3.63 20.65
CA ARG A 82 11.27 4.56 19.86
C ARG A 82 10.14 5.13 20.69
N THR A 83 10.01 6.46 20.63
CA THR A 83 8.93 7.21 21.27
C THR A 83 8.23 8.10 20.25
N PHE A 84 6.91 8.18 20.36
CA PHE A 84 6.06 9.03 19.53
C PHE A 84 5.39 10.12 20.39
N GLU A 85 5.05 11.23 19.73
CA GLU A 85 4.27 12.30 20.34
C GLU A 85 2.88 11.81 20.77
N GLN A 86 2.32 12.41 21.82
CA GLN A 86 1.06 11.96 22.42
C GLN A 86 -0.11 11.95 21.42
N ASP A 87 -0.14 12.92 20.51
CA ASP A 87 -1.16 13.01 19.47
C ASP A 87 -1.09 11.84 18.49
N VAL A 88 0.11 11.31 18.21
CA VAL A 88 0.31 10.11 17.38
C VAL A 88 -0.17 8.86 18.13
N LEU A 89 0.13 8.75 19.43
CA LEU A 89 -0.29 7.60 20.25
C LEU A 89 -1.82 7.51 20.40
N ASN A 90 -2.51 8.65 20.46
CA ASN A 90 -3.95 8.72 20.64
C ASN A 90 -4.76 8.52 19.35
N LYS A 91 -4.10 8.43 18.19
CA LYS A 91 -4.76 8.32 16.89
C LYS A 91 -4.83 6.85 16.46
N GLU A 92 -6.04 6.36 16.16
CA GLU A 92 -6.21 5.07 15.48
C GLU A 92 -5.75 5.20 14.02
N ALA A 93 -4.93 4.25 13.59
CA ALA A 93 -4.40 4.15 12.24
C ALA A 93 -4.83 2.84 11.57
N TYR A 94 -4.69 2.80 10.24
CA TYR A 94 -5.09 1.69 9.39
C TYR A 94 -3.93 1.32 8.48
N GLY A 95 -3.65 0.04 8.32
CA GLY A 95 -2.52 -0.39 7.50
C GLY A 95 -2.26 -1.88 7.63
N PHE A 96 -0.98 -2.24 7.69
CA PHE A 96 -0.52 -3.62 7.67
C PHE A 96 0.61 -3.82 8.68
N LEU A 97 0.81 -5.05 9.16
CA LEU A 97 2.04 -5.42 9.84
C LEU A 97 3.15 -5.66 8.82
N ALA A 98 4.26 -4.93 8.94
CA ALA A 98 5.39 -5.07 8.01
C ALA A 98 5.93 -6.49 7.95
N GLN A 99 5.90 -7.24 9.06
CA GLN A 99 6.32 -8.64 9.12
C GLN A 99 5.44 -9.55 8.26
N GLU A 100 4.12 -9.34 8.28
CA GLU A 100 3.21 -10.12 7.42
C GLU A 100 3.37 -9.71 5.96
N VAL A 101 3.47 -8.41 5.69
CA VAL A 101 3.69 -7.89 4.34
C VAL A 101 4.98 -8.44 3.75
N GLN A 102 6.07 -8.51 4.51
CA GLN A 102 7.38 -8.97 4.01
C GLN A 102 7.32 -10.39 3.43
N THR A 103 6.41 -11.25 3.91
CA THR A 103 6.22 -12.60 3.37
C THR A 103 5.59 -12.60 1.97
N VAL A 104 4.89 -11.53 1.60
CA VAL A 104 4.16 -11.38 0.33
C VAL A 104 4.83 -10.37 -0.60
N PHE A 105 5.28 -9.23 -0.08
CA PHE A 105 5.97 -8.13 -0.77
C PHE A 105 7.28 -7.79 -0.02
N PRO A 106 8.33 -8.62 -0.13
CA PRO A 106 9.59 -8.36 0.55
C PRO A 106 10.20 -7.01 0.15
N GLU A 107 10.00 -6.56 -1.09
CA GLU A 107 10.45 -5.27 -1.62
C GLU A 107 9.71 -4.05 -1.06
N ALA A 108 8.56 -4.26 -0.41
CA ALA A 108 7.80 -3.21 0.26
C ALA A 108 8.31 -2.95 1.69
N VAL A 109 9.25 -3.74 2.20
CA VAL A 109 9.68 -3.69 3.60
C VAL A 109 11.19 -3.51 3.70
N GLY A 110 11.60 -2.43 4.35
CA GLY A 110 13.00 -2.17 4.70
C GLY A 110 13.27 -2.43 6.18
N VAL A 111 14.52 -2.29 6.58
CA VAL A 111 14.97 -2.36 7.97
C VAL A 111 15.75 -1.09 8.27
N ASP A 112 15.35 -0.37 9.31
CA ASP A 112 16.08 0.79 9.81
C ASP A 112 17.32 0.35 10.61
N ASP A 113 18.28 1.26 10.84
CA ASP A 113 19.54 0.97 11.53
C ASP A 113 19.37 0.39 12.94
N ASP A 114 18.24 0.65 13.59
CA ASP A 114 17.89 0.16 14.93
C ASP A 114 17.18 -1.21 14.94
N GLY A 115 16.97 -1.80 13.75
CA GLY A 115 16.39 -3.12 13.52
C GLY A 115 14.86 -3.15 13.38
N TYR A 116 14.17 -2.01 13.49
CA TYR A 116 12.73 -1.97 13.21
C TYR A 116 12.47 -2.00 11.71
N LEU A 117 11.36 -2.64 11.31
CA LEU A 117 10.94 -2.67 9.92
C LEU A 117 10.27 -1.35 9.53
N ASN A 118 10.63 -0.83 8.37
CA ASN A 118 9.93 0.27 7.70
C ASN A 118 9.11 -0.26 6.52
N PHE A 119 8.14 0.53 6.06
CA PHE A 119 7.15 0.07 5.08
C PHE A 119 6.94 1.10 3.96
N ASN A 120 7.05 0.63 2.71
CA ASN A 120 6.74 1.35 1.49
C ASN A 120 5.53 0.71 0.80
N LEU A 121 4.39 1.40 0.80
CA LEU A 121 3.14 0.91 0.20
C LEU A 121 3.18 0.88 -1.35
N HIS A 122 4.15 1.54 -2.00
CA HIS A 122 4.15 1.73 -3.45
C HIS A 122 4.11 0.42 -4.28
N PRO A 123 4.92 -0.63 -3.98
CA PRO A 123 4.86 -1.88 -4.73
C PRO A 123 3.48 -2.57 -4.67
N ILE A 124 2.78 -2.42 -3.55
CA ILE A 124 1.40 -2.93 -3.38
C ILE A 124 0.43 -2.13 -4.24
N LEU A 125 0.56 -0.80 -4.29
CA LEU A 125 -0.28 0.04 -5.17
C LEU A 125 -0.11 -0.33 -6.65
N ILE A 126 1.12 -0.63 -7.08
CA ILE A 126 1.38 -1.11 -8.45
C ILE A 126 0.79 -2.50 -8.67
N ALA A 127 0.93 -3.43 -7.72
CA ALA A 127 0.32 -4.76 -7.82
C ALA A 127 -1.22 -4.70 -7.91
N SER A 128 -1.86 -3.74 -7.23
CA SER A 128 -3.31 -3.55 -7.33
C SER A 128 -3.78 -3.27 -8.77
N ILE A 129 -2.96 -2.60 -9.59
CA ILE A 129 -3.29 -2.37 -11.01
C ILE A 129 -3.35 -3.71 -11.76
N ASN A 130 -2.37 -4.60 -11.53
CA ASN A 130 -2.37 -5.93 -12.12
C ASN A 130 -3.55 -6.77 -11.60
N ALA A 131 -3.84 -6.70 -10.29
CA ALA A 131 -4.98 -7.36 -9.69
C ALA A 131 -6.30 -6.97 -10.34
N PHE A 132 -6.50 -5.67 -10.64
CA PHE A 132 -7.70 -5.20 -11.35
C PHE A 132 -7.76 -5.70 -12.79
N LYS A 133 -6.63 -5.77 -13.50
CA LYS A 133 -6.57 -6.34 -14.86
C LYS A 133 -6.95 -7.82 -14.85
N GLU A 134 -6.37 -8.60 -13.94
CA GLU A 134 -6.69 -10.02 -13.76
C GLU A 134 -8.16 -10.24 -13.39
N LEU A 135 -8.69 -9.42 -12.49
CA LEU A 135 -10.11 -9.47 -12.11
C LEU A 135 -11.02 -9.16 -13.30
N ASN A 136 -10.67 -8.17 -14.13
CA ASN A 136 -11.42 -7.84 -15.34
C ASN A 136 -11.42 -9.00 -16.34
N THR A 137 -10.27 -9.67 -16.53
CA THR A 137 -10.21 -10.88 -17.39
C THR A 137 -11.13 -11.98 -16.88
N LYS A 138 -11.06 -12.31 -15.58
CA LYS A 138 -11.95 -13.31 -14.97
C LYS A 138 -13.43 -12.92 -15.07
N TYR A 139 -13.74 -11.64 -14.95
CA TYR A 139 -15.10 -11.13 -15.10
C TYR A 139 -15.64 -11.36 -16.52
N GLU A 140 -14.87 -11.02 -17.56
CA GLU A 140 -15.31 -11.23 -18.95
C GLU A 140 -15.42 -12.72 -19.31
N GLU A 141 -14.53 -13.58 -18.79
CA GLU A 141 -14.64 -15.04 -18.93
C GLU A 141 -15.95 -15.57 -18.33
N VAL A 142 -16.21 -15.27 -17.05
CA VAL A 142 -17.44 -15.70 -16.36
C VAL A 142 -18.69 -15.16 -17.04
N LYS A 143 -18.66 -13.91 -17.50
CA LYS A 143 -19.77 -13.29 -18.22
C LYS A 143 -20.05 -14.00 -19.55
N SER A 144 -19.00 -14.32 -20.32
CA SER A 144 -19.15 -15.05 -21.58
C SER A 144 -19.74 -16.46 -21.37
N GLU A 145 -19.26 -17.19 -20.36
CA GLU A 145 -19.81 -18.49 -20.00
C GLU A 145 -21.28 -18.40 -19.58
N ASN A 146 -21.64 -17.36 -18.82
CA ASN A 146 -23.01 -17.13 -18.38
C ASN A 146 -23.97 -16.92 -19.56
N GLU A 147 -23.60 -16.10 -20.54
CA GLU A 147 -24.41 -15.90 -21.75
C GLU A 147 -24.54 -17.20 -22.56
N ALA A 148 -23.46 -17.95 -22.73
CA ALA A 148 -23.51 -19.24 -23.42
C ALA A 148 -24.41 -20.26 -22.71
N LEU A 149 -24.46 -20.24 -21.38
CA LEU A 149 -25.36 -21.08 -20.59
C LEU A 149 -26.82 -20.65 -20.71
N LYS A 150 -27.11 -19.34 -20.72
CA LYS A 150 -28.45 -18.80 -20.97
C LYS A 150 -28.98 -19.21 -22.34
N ASP A 151 -28.16 -19.12 -23.37
CA ASP A 151 -28.53 -19.53 -24.73
C ASP A 151 -28.88 -21.02 -24.79
N LYS A 152 -28.06 -21.88 -24.16
CA LYS A 152 -28.33 -23.32 -24.07
C LYS A 152 -29.62 -23.61 -23.30
N LEU A 153 -29.86 -22.89 -22.19
CA LEU A 153 -31.07 -23.04 -21.39
C LEU A 153 -32.32 -22.68 -22.21
N ASN A 154 -32.30 -21.54 -22.91
CA ASN A 154 -33.39 -21.11 -23.78
C ASN A 154 -33.67 -22.14 -24.89
N ALA A 155 -32.63 -22.66 -25.53
CA ALA A 155 -32.78 -23.69 -26.56
C ALA A 155 -33.41 -24.99 -26.02
N LEU A 156 -33.06 -25.39 -24.80
CA LEU A 156 -33.65 -26.56 -24.14
C LEU A 156 -35.12 -26.32 -23.76
N LEU A 157 -35.46 -25.14 -23.25
CA LEU A 157 -36.85 -24.78 -22.92
C LEU A 157 -37.75 -24.87 -24.15
N VAL A 158 -37.33 -24.28 -25.28
CA VAL A 158 -38.06 -24.38 -26.55
C VAL A 158 -38.25 -25.84 -26.99
N ARG A 159 -37.22 -26.69 -26.81
CA ARG A 159 -37.33 -28.12 -27.15
C ARG A 159 -38.31 -28.87 -26.24
N VAL A 160 -38.31 -28.57 -24.94
CA VAL A 160 -39.24 -29.18 -23.98
C VAL A 160 -40.68 -28.78 -24.32
N GLU A 161 -40.94 -27.49 -24.56
CA GLU A 161 -42.26 -27.01 -24.98
C GLU A 161 -42.74 -27.68 -26.27
N ALA A 162 -41.85 -27.87 -27.25
CA ALA A 162 -42.20 -28.56 -28.50
C ALA A 162 -42.56 -30.04 -28.29
N LEU A 163 -41.99 -30.71 -27.29
CA LEU A 163 -42.28 -32.10 -26.96
C LEU A 163 -43.54 -32.24 -26.10
N GLU A 164 -43.80 -31.29 -25.21
CA GLU A 164 -45.00 -31.29 -24.35
C GLU A 164 -46.30 -31.00 -25.13
N ASN A 165 -46.20 -30.37 -26.30
CA ASN A 165 -47.32 -30.05 -27.17
C ASN A 165 -47.60 -31.11 -28.27
N GLN A 166 -46.94 -32.28 -28.23
CA GLN A 166 -47.22 -33.45 -29.08
C GLN A 166 -48.12 -34.46 -28.36
#